data_AF-A0A1G1KL69-F1
#
_entry.id   AF-A0A1G1KL69-F1
#
_cell.length_a   1.000
_cell.length_b   1.000
_cell.length_c   1.000
_cell.angle_alpha   90.00
_cell.angle_beta   90.00
_cell.angle_gamma   90.00
#
_symmetry.space_group_name_H-M   'P 1'
#
loop_
_entity.id
_entity.type
_entity.pdbx_description
1 polymer ?
#
loop_
_entity_poly.entity_id
_entity_poly.type
_entity_poly.pdbx_seq_one_letter_code
_entity_poly.pdbx_strand_id
1 'polypeptide(L)'
;MLNTWLKLSVLIITLSVLGCGCTLIEQIPNPEEVIKNPLGKTDLRVGMSKQEVEAKWGKPDEKRIVEDKDRWPDPREMWVYHAQTGIPIDADYLSKTKKLYFDGNNLTNIGE
;
A
#
# COMPACT_ATOMS: atom_id res chain seq x y z
N MET A 1 44.53 -13.21 27.48
CA MET A 1 43.80 -12.43 26.45
C MET A 1 42.72 -13.26 25.72
N LEU A 2 42.20 -14.37 26.29
CA LEU A 2 41.19 -15.22 25.64
C LEU A 2 39.73 -14.86 26.07
N ASN A 3 39.56 -14.32 27.28
CA ASN A 3 38.25 -13.99 27.88
C ASN A 3 37.58 -12.73 27.32
N THR A 4 38.32 -11.82 26.69
CA THR A 4 37.77 -10.59 26.12
C THR A 4 37.10 -10.84 24.77
N TRP A 5 37.66 -11.75 23.97
CA TRP A 5 37.09 -12.16 22.69
C TRP A 5 35.80 -12.97 22.87
N LEU A 6 35.78 -13.93 23.80
CA LEU A 6 34.59 -14.75 24.09
C LEU A 6 33.39 -13.89 24.58
N LYS A 7 33.64 -12.86 25.39
CA LYS A 7 32.61 -11.93 25.87
C LYS A 7 32.07 -11.02 24.76
N LEU A 8 32.93 -10.60 23.83
CA LEU A 8 32.53 -9.78 22.68
C LEU A 8 31.66 -10.59 21.69
N SER A 9 31.99 -11.87 21.49
CA SER A 9 31.21 -12.79 20.63
C SER A 9 29.81 -13.04 21.18
N VAL A 10 29.67 -13.26 22.49
CA VAL A 10 28.36 -13.49 23.13
C VAL A 10 27.49 -12.25 23.05
N LEU A 11 28.05 -11.05 23.25
CA LEU A 11 27.32 -9.79 23.21
C LEU A 11 26.71 -9.49 21.82
N ILE A 12 27.46 -9.80 20.75
CA ILE A 12 27.03 -9.57 19.36
C ILE A 12 25.93 -10.54 18.95
N ILE A 13 25.97 -11.80 19.43
CA ILE A 13 24.95 -12.81 19.13
C ILE A 13 23.63 -12.53 19.85
N THR A 14 23.66 -11.94 21.05
CA THR A 14 22.42 -11.50 21.74
C THR A 14 21.76 -10.28 21.10
N LEU A 15 22.51 -9.46 20.36
CA LEU A 15 21.97 -8.22 19.77
C LEU A 15 21.21 -8.46 18.45
N SER A 16 21.51 -9.55 17.74
CA SER A 16 20.88 -9.90 16.46
C SER A 16 19.52 -10.59 16.58
N VAL A 17 19.13 -11.06 17.77
CA VAL A 17 17.86 -11.79 18.00
C VAL A 17 16.68 -10.86 18.28
N LEU A 18 16.92 -9.57 18.57
CA LEU A 18 15.87 -8.60 18.93
C LEU A 18 15.22 -7.87 17.74
N GLY A 19 15.61 -8.17 16.49
CA GLY A 19 15.21 -7.42 15.30
C GLY A 19 14.08 -8.00 14.44
N CYS A 20 13.59 -9.22 14.70
CA CYS A 20 12.52 -9.83 13.89
C CYS A 20 11.13 -9.56 14.48
N GLY A 21 10.76 -8.29 14.57
CA GLY A 21 9.38 -7.89 14.77
C GLY A 21 8.68 -7.67 13.44
N CYS A 22 8.35 -8.73 12.70
CA CYS A 22 7.27 -8.62 11.72
C CYS A 22 5.98 -8.47 12.53
N THR A 23 5.57 -7.24 12.81
CA THR A 23 4.28 -6.96 13.45
C THR A 23 3.19 -7.49 12.51
N LEU A 24 2.63 -8.64 12.87
CA LEU A 24 1.40 -9.16 12.29
C LEU A 24 0.30 -8.15 12.66
N ILE A 25 -0.12 -7.33 11.70
CA ILE A 25 -1.22 -6.39 11.89
C ILE A 25 -2.51 -7.22 11.88
N GLU A 26 -2.91 -7.74 13.04
CA GLU A 26 -4.23 -8.34 13.25
C GLU A 26 -5.26 -7.23 13.48
N GLN A 27 -5.68 -6.58 12.41
CA GLN A 27 -6.99 -5.92 12.37
C GLN A 27 -7.75 -6.53 11.22
N ILE A 28 -8.47 -7.61 11.50
CA ILE A 28 -9.48 -8.14 10.57
C ILE A 28 -10.56 -7.06 10.53
N PRO A 29 -10.73 -6.35 9.39
CA PRO A 29 -11.68 -5.26 9.33
C PRO A 29 -13.09 -5.81 9.51
N ASN A 30 -13.89 -5.15 10.35
CA ASN A 30 -15.29 -5.50 10.55
C ASN A 30 -16.02 -5.48 9.19
N PRO A 31 -16.82 -6.51 8.84
CA PRO A 31 -17.61 -6.53 7.61
C PRO A 31 -18.36 -5.22 7.34
N GLU A 32 -18.96 -4.58 8.35
CA GLU A 32 -19.64 -3.29 8.17
C GLU A 32 -18.71 -2.14 7.76
N GLU A 33 -17.44 -2.19 8.18
CA GLU A 33 -16.42 -1.21 7.80
C GLU A 33 -15.89 -1.43 6.40
N VAL A 34 -15.71 -2.70 5.99
CA VAL A 34 -15.36 -3.07 4.61
C VAL A 34 -16.46 -2.68 3.66
N ILE A 35 -17.72 -2.84 4.09
CA ILE A 35 -18.86 -2.31 3.36
C ILE A 35 -18.66 -0.79 3.25
N LYS A 36 -18.71 -0.02 4.33
CA LYS A 36 -18.65 1.47 4.26
C LYS A 36 -17.44 2.04 3.53
N ASN A 37 -16.29 1.38 3.59
CA ASN A 37 -15.04 1.83 2.98
C ASN A 37 -14.36 0.67 2.24
N PRO A 38 -14.80 0.32 1.01
CA PRO A 38 -14.34 -0.88 0.31
C PRO A 38 -12.88 -0.83 -0.13
N LEU A 39 -12.24 0.35 -0.05
CA LEU A 39 -10.81 0.56 -0.32
C LEU A 39 -10.02 0.96 0.94
N GLY A 40 -10.63 0.88 2.12
CA GLY A 40 -10.05 1.27 3.41
C GLY A 40 -10.40 2.69 3.88
N LYS A 41 -10.15 2.97 5.16
CA LYS A 41 -10.54 4.22 5.88
C LYS A 41 -9.68 5.45 5.56
N THR A 42 -8.61 5.30 4.79
CA THR A 42 -7.56 6.32 4.70
C THR A 42 -7.60 7.04 3.36
N ASP A 43 -7.94 8.33 3.39
CA ASP A 43 -7.93 9.17 2.20
C ASP A 43 -6.51 9.26 1.61
N LEU A 44 -6.42 8.96 0.32
CA LEU A 44 -5.25 9.27 -0.50
C LEU A 44 -5.23 10.76 -0.80
N ARG A 45 -4.03 11.33 -0.90
CA ARG A 45 -3.83 12.73 -1.27
C ARG A 45 -2.79 12.85 -2.36
N VAL A 46 -3.02 13.79 -3.28
CA VAL A 46 -2.01 14.21 -4.25
C VAL A 46 -0.73 14.60 -3.50
N GLY A 47 0.42 14.18 -4.04
CA GLY A 47 1.74 14.33 -3.44
C GLY A 47 2.23 13.13 -2.63
N MET A 48 1.36 12.16 -2.28
CA MET A 48 1.80 10.93 -1.60
C MET A 48 2.75 10.12 -2.46
N SER A 49 3.75 9.51 -1.83
CA SER A 49 4.64 8.56 -2.48
C SER A 49 3.93 7.24 -2.78
N LYS A 50 4.41 6.49 -3.77
CA LYS A 50 3.95 5.12 -4.06
C LYS A 50 3.99 4.22 -2.83
N GLN A 51 5.03 4.32 -2.01
CA GLN A 51 5.16 3.54 -0.79
C GLN A 51 4.08 3.89 0.24
N GLU A 52 3.77 5.17 0.44
CA GLU A 52 2.68 5.58 1.33
C GLU A 52 1.31 5.12 0.83
N VAL A 53 1.10 5.12 -0.49
CA VAL A 53 -0.12 4.59 -1.11
C VAL A 53 -0.22 3.08 -0.85
N GLU A 54 0.83 2.30 -1.12
CA GLU A 54 0.82 0.84 -0.85
C GLU A 54 0.68 0.52 0.64
N ALA A 55 1.27 1.33 1.53
CA ALA A 55 1.12 1.16 2.96
C ALA A 55 -0.33 1.36 3.44
N LYS A 56 -1.10 2.22 2.74
CA LYS A 56 -2.50 2.52 3.10
C LYS A 56 -3.52 1.63 2.40
N TRP A 57 -3.34 1.38 1.11
CA TRP A 57 -4.32 0.72 0.23
C TRP A 57 -3.86 -0.67 -0.23
N GLY A 58 -2.65 -1.09 0.15
CA GLY A 58 -2.06 -2.32 -0.35
C GLY A 58 -1.56 -2.19 -1.79
N LYS A 59 -1.16 -3.33 -2.36
CA LYS A 59 -0.72 -3.39 -3.75
C LYS A 59 -1.92 -3.19 -4.69
N PRO A 60 -1.76 -2.46 -5.80
CA PRO A 60 -2.82 -2.36 -6.80
C PRO A 60 -3.01 -3.70 -7.52
N ASP A 61 -4.20 -3.89 -8.10
CA ASP A 61 -4.51 -5.05 -8.93
C ASP A 61 -3.78 -4.96 -10.28
N GLU A 62 -3.64 -3.75 -10.84
CA GLU A 62 -2.97 -3.49 -12.11
C GLU A 62 -2.05 -2.27 -12.01
N LYS A 63 -0.90 -2.35 -12.69
CA LYS A 63 0.01 -1.22 -12.94
C LYS A 63 0.27 -1.15 -14.45
N ARG A 64 0.06 0.01 -15.07
CA ARG A 64 0.39 0.23 -16.49
C ARG A 64 0.84 1.64 -16.77
N ILE A 65 1.57 1.84 -17.86
CA ILE A 65 1.87 3.18 -18.37
C ILE A 65 0.73 3.60 -19.31
N VAL A 66 0.23 4.83 -19.14
CA VAL A 66 -0.80 5.42 -20.00
C VAL A 66 -0.24 6.66 -20.68
N GLU A 67 -0.56 6.79 -21.97
CA GLU A 67 -0.29 7.98 -22.76
C GLU A 67 -1.60 8.71 -23.02
N ASP A 68 -1.78 9.88 -22.42
CA ASP A 68 -2.94 10.74 -22.61
C ASP A 68 -2.42 12.17 -22.75
N LYS A 69 -2.16 12.57 -24.00
CA LYS A 69 -1.57 13.87 -24.35
C LYS A 69 -2.50 15.04 -24.09
N ASP A 70 -3.80 14.79 -23.95
CA ASP A 70 -4.79 15.81 -23.64
C ASP A 70 -4.77 16.15 -22.14
N ARG A 71 -4.46 15.17 -21.28
CA ARG A 71 -4.32 15.37 -19.83
C ARG A 71 -2.91 15.68 -19.36
N TRP A 72 -1.89 15.07 -19.97
CA TRP A 72 -0.50 15.19 -19.54
C TRP A 72 0.46 15.26 -20.73
N PRO A 73 1.51 16.10 -20.66
CA PRO A 73 2.51 16.16 -21.73
C PRO A 73 3.35 14.89 -21.84
N ASP A 74 3.56 14.20 -20.71
CA ASP A 74 4.38 12.99 -20.60
C ASP A 74 3.55 11.77 -20.14
N PRO A 75 3.95 10.54 -20.49
CA PRO A 75 3.28 9.33 -20.02
C PRO A 75 3.21 9.23 -18.50
N ARG A 76 2.12 8.66 -17.98
CA ARG A 76 1.90 8.46 -16.54
C ARG A 76 1.87 6.99 -16.18
N GLU A 77 2.41 6.64 -15.02
CA GLU A 77 2.16 5.33 -14.43
C GLU A 77 0.79 5.36 -13.75
N MET A 78 -0.11 4.49 -14.17
CA MET A 78 -1.45 4.35 -13.64
C MET A 78 -1.58 3.05 -12.85
N TRP A 79 -2.07 3.17 -11.63
CA TRP A 79 -2.42 2.04 -10.77
C TRP A 79 -3.94 1.90 -10.71
N VAL A 80 -4.43 0.66 -10.78
CA VAL A 80 -5.86 0.34 -10.71
C VAL A 80 -6.14 -0.46 -9.45
N TYR A 81 -7.13 0.00 -8.69
CA TYR A 81 -7.67 -0.69 -7.52
C TYR A 81 -9.14 -1.00 -7.77
N HIS A 82 -9.53 -2.25 -7.60
CA HIS A 82 -10.91 -2.71 -7.63
C HIS A 82 -11.40 -2.88 -6.20
N ALA A 83 -12.61 -2.40 -5.94
CA ALA A 83 -13.30 -2.69 -4.69
C ALA A 83 -13.57 -4.21 -4.63
N GLN A 84 -12.90 -4.92 -3.73
CA GLN A 84 -13.19 -6.33 -3.45
C GLN A 84 -14.03 -6.42 -2.17
N THR A 85 -15.22 -7.02 -2.27
CA THR A 85 -16.01 -7.43 -1.12
C THR A 85 -16.40 -8.88 -1.28
N GLY A 86 -16.16 -9.68 -0.23
CA GLY A 86 -16.59 -11.08 -0.15
C GLY A 86 -18.08 -11.26 0.18
N ILE A 87 -18.85 -10.18 0.19
CA ILE A 87 -20.29 -10.15 0.47
C ILE A 87 -21.02 -9.78 -0.82
N PRO A 88 -22.10 -10.48 -1.20
CA PRO A 88 -22.94 -10.09 -2.33
C PRO A 88 -23.69 -8.80 -1.95
N ILE A 89 -23.15 -7.66 -2.38
CA ILE A 89 -23.77 -6.34 -2.26
C ILE A 89 -24.14 -5.87 -3.67
N ASP A 90 -25.20 -5.06 -3.79
CA ASP A 90 -25.75 -4.60 -5.08
C ASP A 90 -24.65 -4.09 -6.04
N ALA A 91 -24.83 -4.36 -7.34
CA ALA A 91 -23.82 -4.14 -8.38
C ALA A 91 -23.29 -2.69 -8.46
N ASP A 92 -24.08 -1.69 -8.08
CA ASP A 92 -23.66 -0.28 -8.03
C ASP A 92 -22.59 -0.02 -6.95
N TYR A 93 -22.54 -0.84 -5.91
CA TYR A 93 -21.57 -0.76 -4.82
C TYR A 93 -20.16 -1.20 -5.23
N LEU A 94 -20.09 -2.13 -6.20
CA LEU A 94 -18.87 -2.76 -6.71
C LEU A 94 -18.19 -1.98 -7.83
N SER A 95 -18.83 -0.89 -8.30
CA SER A 95 -18.41 -0.15 -9.49
C SER A 95 -17.25 0.83 -9.28
N LYS A 96 -16.76 1.00 -8.04
CA LYS A 96 -15.71 1.99 -7.74
C LYS A 96 -14.31 1.44 -8.00
N THR A 97 -14.00 1.18 -9.26
CA THR A 97 -12.61 1.14 -9.70
C THR A 97 -11.99 2.49 -9.39
N LYS A 98 -10.79 2.50 -8.79
CA LYS A 98 -10.02 3.73 -8.59
C LYS A 98 -8.77 3.66 -9.44
N LYS A 99 -8.51 4.76 -10.14
CA LYS A 99 -7.33 4.93 -10.99
C LYS A 99 -6.44 5.99 -10.36
N LEU A 100 -5.22 5.62 -10.00
CA LEU A 100 -4.24 6.53 -9.43
C LEU A 100 -3.15 6.80 -10.46
N TYR A 101 -2.80 8.06 -10.70
CA TYR A 101 -1.80 8.43 -11.69
C TYR A 101 -0.57 9.03 -11.03
N PHE A 102 0.60 8.52 -11.37
CA PHE A 102 1.87 8.89 -10.77
C PHE A 102 2.80 9.57 -11.77
N ASP A 103 3.52 10.58 -11.26
CA ASP A 103 4.69 11.17 -11.90
C ASP A 103 5.91 10.82 -11.06
N GLY A 104 6.80 9.99 -11.61
CA GLY A 104 7.89 9.39 -10.85
C GLY A 104 7.35 8.63 -9.63
N ASN A 105 7.68 9.11 -8.43
CA ASN A 105 7.27 8.49 -7.18
C ASN A 105 5.97 9.07 -6.59
N ASN A 106 5.44 10.17 -7.12
CA ASN A 106 4.41 10.96 -6.46
C ASN A 106 3.04 10.81 -7.13
N LEU A 107 1.99 10.65 -6.32
CA LEU A 107 0.60 10.62 -6.76
C LEU A 107 0.20 12.02 -7.26
N THR A 108 -0.27 12.11 -8.50
CA THR A 108 -0.64 13.39 -9.14
C THR A 108 -2.13 13.53 -9.39
N ASN A 109 -2.85 12.42 -9.59
CA ASN A 109 -4.28 12.44 -9.86
C ASN A 109 -4.97 11.18 -9.33
N ILE A 110 -6.23 11.33 -8.90
CA ILE A 110 -7.10 10.27 -8.41
C ILE A 110 -8.38 10.32 -9.23
N GLY A 111 -8.62 9.29 -10.04
CA GLY A 111 -9.81 9.12 -10.88
C GLY A 111 -10.70 7.96 -10.43
N GLU A 112 -11.90 7.94 -11.00
CA GLU A 112 -12.87 6.82 -10.95
C GLU A 112 -12.86 6.06 -12.29
#